data_AF-A0A8J5Q8M8-F1
#
_entry.id   AF-A0A8J5Q8M8-F1
#
_cell.length_a   1.000
_cell.length_b   1.000
_cell.length_c   1.000
_cell.angle_alpha   90.00
_cell.angle_beta   90.00
_cell.angle_gamma   90.00
#
_symmetry.space_group_name_H-M   'P 1'
#
loop_
_entity.id
_entity.type
_entity.pdbx_description
1 polymer ?
#
loop_
_entity_poly.entity_id
_entity_poly.type
_entity_poly.pdbx_seq_one_letter_code
_entity_poly.pdbx_strand_id
1 'polypeptide(L)'
;MAGIKKKTTLRDRNSSRRSNLASKISEFRQEQQATTPQDSYHENPLLKLAKTTKKEKQQTKSANFTNKLLNKVTFNISSGISKSSNRRRKRKEKEQLKPKMDDLLSSLQETITTTTTTDDSNKNNKTTNVFTSKEYIKSSKGNLNKPNPIKSTGYMTIMKQEHENFNNVLKSSEFRASPFDALRNAIQQNMK
;
A
#
# COMPACT_ATOMS: atom_id res chain seq x y z
N MET A 1 -64.02 -10.75 -21.74
CA MET A 1 -62.75 -11.41 -21.36
C MET A 1 -61.59 -10.44 -21.58
N ALA A 2 -61.25 -9.62 -20.58
CA ALA A 2 -60.15 -8.65 -20.70
C ALA A 2 -58.81 -9.34 -20.35
N GLY A 3 -57.91 -9.43 -21.32
CA GLY A 3 -56.60 -10.06 -21.16
C GLY A 3 -55.68 -9.31 -20.19
N ILE A 4 -55.04 -10.04 -19.29
CA ILE A 4 -54.12 -9.50 -18.29
C ILE A 4 -52.83 -9.02 -18.98
N LYS A 5 -52.59 -7.70 -18.96
CA LYS A 5 -51.34 -7.10 -19.46
C LYS A 5 -50.17 -7.51 -18.56
N LYS A 6 -49.30 -8.40 -19.05
CA LYS A 6 -48.07 -8.79 -18.32
C LYS A 6 -47.11 -7.61 -18.24
N LYS A 7 -46.61 -7.31 -17.04
CA LYS A 7 -45.64 -6.24 -16.80
C LYS A 7 -44.31 -6.59 -17.49
N THR A 8 -43.81 -5.69 -18.34
CA THR A 8 -42.56 -5.86 -19.09
C THR A 8 -41.36 -5.79 -18.15
N THR A 9 -40.51 -6.82 -18.17
CA THR A 9 -39.32 -6.88 -17.31
C THR A 9 -38.14 -6.16 -17.95
N LEU A 10 -37.13 -5.79 -17.15
CA LEU A 10 -35.89 -5.17 -17.67
C LEU A 10 -35.18 -6.03 -18.71
N ARG A 11 -35.33 -7.37 -18.67
CA ARG A 11 -34.75 -8.28 -19.66
C ARG A 11 -35.43 -8.15 -21.02
N ASP A 12 -36.75 -8.01 -21.06
CA ASP A 12 -37.50 -7.88 -22.32
C ASP A 12 -37.18 -6.56 -23.03
N ARG A 13 -37.02 -5.46 -22.25
CA ARG A 13 -36.60 -4.16 -22.78
C ARG A 13 -35.19 -4.19 -23.38
N ASN A 14 -34.28 -4.98 -22.80
CA ASN A 14 -32.91 -5.11 -23.32
C ASN A 14 -32.85 -5.96 -24.59
N SER A 15 -33.70 -6.98 -24.73
CA SER A 15 -33.77 -7.79 -25.95
C SER A 15 -34.21 -6.96 -27.17
N SER A 16 -35.30 -6.19 -27.03
CA SER A 16 -35.81 -5.31 -28.09
C SER A 16 -34.83 -4.19 -28.47
N ARG A 17 -34.01 -3.70 -27.52
CA ARG A 17 -32.95 -2.73 -27.83
C ARG A 17 -31.76 -3.34 -28.59
N ARG A 18 -31.48 -4.64 -28.42
CA ARG A 18 -30.37 -5.31 -29.11
C ARG A 18 -30.68 -5.61 -30.58
N SER A 19 -31.92 -5.96 -30.92
CA SER A 19 -32.32 -6.18 -32.32
C SER A 19 -32.24 -4.89 -33.14
N ASN A 20 -32.67 -3.76 -32.57
CA ASN A 20 -32.59 -2.44 -33.21
C ASN A 20 -31.15 -1.90 -33.31
N LEU A 21 -30.24 -2.37 -32.45
CA LEU A 21 -28.83 -2.01 -32.52
C LEU A 21 -28.11 -2.85 -33.59
N ALA A 22 -28.47 -4.13 -33.71
CA ALA A 22 -27.88 -5.03 -34.70
C ALA A 22 -28.19 -4.58 -36.14
N SER A 23 -29.43 -4.16 -36.42
CA SER A 23 -29.83 -3.65 -37.73
C SER A 23 -29.11 -2.34 -38.10
N LYS A 24 -28.97 -1.41 -37.15
CA LYS A 24 -28.21 -0.17 -37.35
C LYS A 24 -26.72 -0.40 -37.55
N ILE A 25 -26.15 -1.42 -36.90
CA ILE A 25 -24.73 -1.79 -37.09
C ILE A 25 -24.51 -2.43 -38.47
N SER A 26 -25.45 -3.22 -38.98
CA SER A 26 -25.35 -3.76 -40.35
C SER A 26 -25.49 -2.67 -41.41
N GLU A 27 -26.41 -1.72 -41.21
CA GLU A 27 -26.63 -0.58 -42.11
C GLU A 27 -25.39 0.33 -42.17
N PHE A 28 -24.81 0.67 -41.02
CA PHE A 28 -23.57 1.45 -40.94
C PHE A 28 -22.35 0.74 -41.57
N ARG A 29 -22.28 -0.59 -41.47
CA ARG A 29 -21.21 -1.38 -42.12
C ARG A 29 -21.36 -1.42 -43.64
N GLN A 30 -22.59 -1.44 -44.15
CA GLN A 30 -22.86 -1.36 -45.58
C GLN A 30 -22.54 0.05 -46.13
N GLU A 31 -22.88 1.11 -45.39
CA GLU A 31 -22.53 2.49 -45.78
C GLU A 31 -21.01 2.73 -45.84
N GLN A 32 -20.23 2.15 -44.93
CA GLN A 32 -18.77 2.23 -44.98
C GLN A 32 -18.14 1.42 -46.11
N GLN A 33 -18.82 0.38 -46.61
CA GLN A 33 -18.33 -0.39 -47.77
C GLN A 33 -18.76 0.23 -49.11
N ALA A 34 -19.83 1.01 -49.13
CA ALA A 34 -20.34 1.69 -50.32
C ALA A 34 -19.65 3.04 -50.60
N THR A 35 -18.96 3.64 -49.62
CA THR A 35 -18.28 4.93 -49.76
C THR A 35 -16.75 4.77 -49.78
N THR A 36 -16.26 4.71 -51.02
CA THR A 36 -14.93 5.09 -51.52
C THR A 36 -13.79 4.05 -51.59
N PRO A 37 -13.17 3.94 -52.79
CA PRO A 37 -11.87 3.30 -53.00
C PRO A 37 -10.74 4.23 -52.53
N GLN A 38 -9.71 3.68 -51.88
CA GLN A 38 -8.30 4.11 -51.87
C GLN A 38 -7.98 5.63 -51.96
N ASP A 39 -8.71 6.50 -51.27
CA ASP A 39 -8.32 7.91 -51.12
C ASP A 39 -7.64 8.14 -49.77
N SER A 40 -6.50 8.82 -49.83
CA SER A 40 -5.56 9.08 -48.74
C SER A 40 -6.24 9.71 -47.53
N TYR A 41 -6.47 8.92 -46.48
CA TYR A 41 -7.08 9.36 -45.23
C TYR A 41 -6.15 10.33 -44.48
N HIS A 42 -6.39 11.64 -44.61
CA HIS A 42 -5.72 12.65 -43.80
C HIS A 42 -6.47 12.85 -42.47
N GLU A 43 -5.90 12.36 -41.36
CA GLU A 43 -6.44 12.61 -40.01
C GLU A 43 -6.45 14.12 -39.73
N ASN A 44 -7.64 14.70 -39.52
CA ASN A 44 -7.78 16.08 -39.07
C ASN A 44 -7.11 16.24 -37.68
N PRO A 45 -6.06 17.05 -37.53
CA PRO A 45 -5.30 17.15 -36.28
C PRO A 45 -6.11 17.75 -35.12
N LEU A 46 -7.20 18.46 -35.42
CA LEU A 46 -8.11 19.06 -34.45
C LEU A 46 -9.23 18.11 -34.00
N LEU A 47 -9.46 17.02 -34.74
CA LEU A 47 -10.53 16.05 -34.48
C LEU A 47 -9.95 14.68 -34.15
N LYS A 48 -9.41 14.52 -32.94
CA LYS A 48 -8.89 13.23 -32.47
C LYS A 48 -10.03 12.27 -32.15
N LEU A 49 -10.34 11.39 -33.08
CA LEU A 49 -11.19 10.24 -32.83
C LEU A 49 -10.48 9.26 -31.87
N ALA A 50 -11.23 8.74 -30.90
CA ALA A 50 -10.70 7.76 -29.96
C ALA A 50 -10.41 6.44 -30.71
N LYS A 51 -9.11 6.12 -30.88
CA LYS A 51 -8.64 4.92 -31.59
C LYS A 51 -8.98 3.60 -30.89
N THR A 52 -9.36 3.66 -29.61
CA THR A 52 -9.70 2.49 -28.80
C THR A 52 -11.13 2.58 -28.29
N THR A 53 -11.86 1.47 -28.33
CA THR A 53 -13.24 1.44 -27.80
C THR A 53 -13.24 1.48 -26.26
N LYS A 54 -14.36 1.88 -25.65
CA LYS A 54 -14.51 1.85 -24.17
C LYS A 54 -14.32 0.43 -23.60
N LYS A 55 -14.79 -0.60 -24.33
CA LYS A 55 -14.66 -2.01 -23.97
C LYS A 55 -13.19 -2.45 -23.98
N GLU A 56 -12.47 -2.11 -25.04
CA GLU A 56 -11.03 -2.39 -25.17
C GLU A 56 -10.20 -1.67 -24.09
N LYS A 57 -10.52 -0.40 -23.81
CA LYS A 57 -9.87 0.36 -22.73
C LYS A 57 -10.13 -0.28 -21.36
N GLN A 58 -11.33 -0.80 -21.12
CA GLN A 58 -11.65 -1.53 -19.90
C GLN A 58 -10.87 -2.85 -19.82
N GLN A 59 -10.83 -3.62 -20.90
CA GLN A 59 -10.08 -4.88 -20.97
C GLN A 59 -8.57 -4.66 -20.75
N THR A 60 -8.01 -3.61 -21.36
CA THR A 60 -6.60 -3.22 -21.19
C THR A 60 -6.30 -2.80 -19.76
N LYS A 61 -7.21 -2.07 -19.10
CA LYS A 61 -7.07 -1.73 -17.67
C LYS A 61 -7.06 -2.98 -16.80
N SER A 62 -7.97 -3.92 -17.03
CA SER A 62 -8.03 -5.18 -16.29
C SER A 62 -6.78 -6.03 -16.53
N ALA A 63 -6.36 -6.19 -17.79
CA ALA A 63 -5.14 -6.93 -18.14
C ALA A 63 -3.88 -6.30 -17.52
N ASN A 64 -3.76 -4.97 -17.56
CA ASN A 64 -2.65 -4.25 -16.93
C ASN A 64 -2.64 -4.43 -15.40
N PHE A 65 -3.81 -4.49 -14.77
CA PHE A 65 -3.90 -4.76 -13.33
C PHE A 65 -3.46 -6.20 -13.01
N THR A 66 -3.94 -7.19 -13.77
CA THR A 66 -3.55 -8.59 -13.61
C THR A 66 -2.06 -8.78 -13.85
N ASN A 67 -1.49 -8.19 -14.91
CA ASN A 67 -0.06 -8.22 -15.19
C ASN A 67 0.76 -7.55 -14.07
N LYS A 68 0.29 -6.42 -13.53
CA LYS A 68 0.90 -5.81 -12.35
C LYS A 68 0.80 -6.69 -11.10
N LEU A 69 -0.27 -7.46 -10.95
CA LEU A 69 -0.41 -8.39 -9.82
C LEU A 69 0.55 -9.58 -9.96
N LEU A 70 0.62 -10.19 -11.14
CA LEU A 70 1.52 -11.31 -11.45
C LEU A 70 3.00 -10.91 -11.37
N ASN A 71 3.37 -9.78 -11.98
CA ASN A 71 4.76 -9.28 -11.97
C ASN A 71 5.21 -8.74 -10.60
N LYS A 72 4.28 -8.46 -9.68
CA LYS A 72 4.59 -8.01 -8.31
C LYS A 72 4.87 -9.17 -7.35
N VAL A 73 4.68 -10.42 -7.79
CA VAL A 73 5.09 -11.62 -7.04
C VAL A 73 6.59 -11.90 -7.22
N THR A 74 7.23 -11.41 -8.28
CA THR A 74 8.64 -11.73 -8.59
C THR A 74 9.66 -10.73 -8.05
N PHE A 75 9.28 -9.48 -7.76
CA PHE A 75 10.19 -8.47 -7.19
C PHE A 75 9.82 -8.10 -5.74
N ASN A 76 10.33 -8.90 -4.80
CA ASN A 76 10.80 -8.55 -3.44
C ASN A 76 10.16 -7.35 -2.67
N ILE A 77 8.84 -7.16 -2.74
CA ILE A 77 8.10 -6.28 -1.83
C ILE A 77 7.35 -7.16 -0.85
N SER A 78 7.94 -7.36 0.32
CA SER A 78 7.38 -8.11 1.44
C SER A 78 5.87 -7.83 1.60
N SER A 79 5.07 -8.90 1.46
CA SER A 79 3.63 -9.01 1.73
C SER A 79 2.61 -8.66 0.65
N GLY A 80 2.93 -8.08 -0.50
CA GLY A 80 1.92 -7.89 -1.58
C GLY A 80 0.70 -6.99 -1.25
N ILE A 81 0.55 -6.55 0.01
CA ILE A 81 -0.61 -5.85 0.54
C ILE A 81 -0.43 -4.34 0.37
N SER A 82 -1.47 -3.64 -0.11
CA SER A 82 -1.43 -2.19 -0.24
C SER A 82 -1.34 -1.49 1.13
N LYS A 83 -0.76 -0.28 1.18
CA LYS A 83 -0.69 0.52 2.41
C LYS A 83 -2.07 0.70 3.06
N SER A 84 -3.12 0.92 2.28
CA SER A 84 -4.48 1.03 2.81
C SER A 84 -4.97 -0.27 3.43
N SER A 85 -4.66 -1.42 2.83
CA SER A 85 -5.07 -2.72 3.36
C SER A 85 -4.35 -3.03 4.68
N ASN A 86 -3.05 -2.73 4.77
CA ASN A 86 -2.30 -2.86 6.02
C ASN A 86 -2.85 -1.93 7.12
N ARG A 87 -3.17 -0.67 6.79
CA ARG A 87 -3.83 0.26 7.74
C ARG A 87 -5.18 -0.26 8.22
N ARG A 88 -6.01 -0.82 7.33
CA ARG A 88 -7.30 -1.42 7.69
C ARG A 88 -7.13 -2.62 8.62
N ARG A 89 -6.18 -3.52 8.31
CA ARG A 89 -5.86 -4.69 9.15
C ARG A 89 -5.44 -4.28 10.56
N LYS A 90 -4.51 -3.34 10.66
CA LYS A 90 -4.06 -2.79 11.96
C LYS A 90 -5.17 -2.13 12.76
N ARG A 91 -6.10 -1.41 12.11
CA ARG A 91 -7.25 -0.83 12.82
C ARG A 91 -8.18 -1.91 13.37
N LYS A 92 -8.46 -2.95 12.59
CA LYS A 92 -9.30 -4.09 13.01
C LYS A 92 -8.65 -4.87 14.14
N GLU A 93 -7.36 -5.19 14.02
CA GLU A 93 -6.57 -5.82 15.09
C GLU A 93 -6.62 -4.95 16.36
N LYS A 94 -6.36 -3.64 16.26
CA LYS A 94 -6.46 -2.71 17.40
C LYS A 94 -7.85 -2.70 18.04
N GLU A 95 -8.93 -2.78 17.25
CA GLU A 95 -10.30 -2.84 17.75
C GLU A 95 -10.63 -4.17 18.45
N GLN A 96 -10.04 -5.27 18.00
CA GLN A 96 -10.14 -6.58 18.65
C GLN A 96 -9.34 -6.64 19.96
N LEU A 97 -8.20 -5.95 20.03
CA LEU A 97 -7.35 -5.84 21.22
C LEU A 97 -7.84 -4.79 22.25
N LYS A 98 -8.88 -4.02 21.94
CA LYS A 98 -9.47 -3.12 22.95
C LYS A 98 -10.15 -3.96 24.03
N PRO A 99 -10.08 -3.56 25.31
CA PRO A 99 -10.82 -4.23 26.38
C PRO A 99 -12.31 -4.25 26.03
N LYS A 100 -12.88 -5.45 25.88
CA LYS A 100 -14.31 -5.67 25.70
C LYS A 100 -14.83 -6.28 26.99
N MET A 101 -15.59 -5.52 27.77
CA MET A 101 -16.17 -6.01 29.02
C MET A 101 -17.10 -7.20 28.80
N ASP A 102 -17.71 -7.28 27.61
CA ASP A 102 -18.57 -8.41 27.20
C ASP A 102 -17.79 -9.73 27.08
N ASP A 103 -16.48 -9.68 26.78
CA ASP A 103 -15.61 -10.86 26.65
C ASP A 103 -15.23 -11.44 28.04
N LEU A 104 -15.29 -10.60 29.09
CA LEU A 104 -15.05 -11.03 30.46
C LEU A 104 -16.18 -11.94 30.96
N LEU A 105 -17.42 -11.73 30.51
CA LEU A 105 -18.55 -12.59 30.89
C LEU A 105 -18.46 -13.98 30.23
N SER A 106 -17.88 -14.08 29.04
CA SER A 106 -17.60 -15.37 28.39
C SER A 106 -16.36 -16.08 28.94
N SER A 107 -15.35 -15.35 29.44
CA SER A 107 -14.14 -15.98 30.00
C SER A 107 -14.26 -16.39 31.48
N LEU A 108 -15.30 -15.97 32.20
CA LEU A 108 -15.42 -16.19 33.65
C LEU A 108 -16.02 -17.54 34.06
N GLN A 109 -16.50 -18.37 33.14
CA GLN A 109 -17.31 -19.56 33.48
C GLN A 109 -16.57 -20.90 33.59
N GLU A 110 -15.24 -20.98 33.44
CA GLU A 110 -14.53 -22.29 33.45
C GLU A 110 -13.58 -22.54 34.64
N THR A 111 -13.23 -21.56 35.50
CA THR A 111 -12.19 -21.77 36.53
C THR A 111 -12.70 -22.05 37.95
N ILE A 112 -14.01 -22.08 38.19
CA ILE A 112 -14.57 -22.14 39.57
C ILE A 112 -15.05 -23.56 39.96
N THR A 113 -14.97 -24.55 39.07
CA THR A 113 -15.52 -25.90 39.31
C THR A 113 -14.50 -27.00 39.65
N THR A 114 -13.20 -26.68 39.81
CA THR A 114 -12.17 -27.71 40.07
C THR A 114 -11.22 -27.34 41.21
N THR A 115 -11.72 -27.03 42.41
CA THR A 115 -10.90 -27.07 43.64
C THR A 115 -11.75 -27.47 44.84
N THR A 116 -12.32 -28.67 44.79
CA THR A 116 -12.73 -29.41 45.99
C THR A 116 -12.27 -30.84 45.84
N THR A 117 -11.09 -31.16 46.36
CA THR A 117 -10.78 -32.42 47.08
C THR A 117 -9.28 -32.52 47.42
N THR A 118 -9.05 -32.71 48.72
CA THR A 118 -7.99 -33.52 49.36
C THR A 118 -6.53 -33.08 49.29
N ASP A 119 -6.11 -32.54 50.43
CA ASP A 119 -4.93 -32.87 51.23
C ASP A 119 -3.90 -33.87 50.68
N ASP A 120 -2.67 -33.46 50.93
CA ASP A 120 -1.59 -34.21 51.57
C ASP A 120 -0.35 -34.64 50.76
N SER A 121 0.77 -34.28 51.38
CA SER A 121 2.08 -34.91 51.29
C SER A 121 2.97 -34.69 50.05
N ASN A 122 3.94 -33.79 50.27
CA ASN A 122 5.37 -34.13 50.18
C ASN A 122 5.96 -34.43 48.79
N LYS A 123 6.66 -33.45 48.21
CA LYS A 123 7.99 -33.68 47.60
C LYS A 123 8.69 -32.36 47.25
N ASN A 124 9.67 -32.05 48.09
CA ASN A 124 10.95 -31.43 47.77
C ASN A 124 11.21 -31.17 46.28
N ASN A 125 11.17 -29.91 45.87
CA ASN A 125 11.99 -29.44 44.77
C ASN A 125 12.49 -28.02 45.09
N LYS A 126 13.69 -28.03 45.68
CA LYS A 126 14.73 -27.01 45.68
C LYS A 126 14.37 -25.79 44.81
N THR A 127 13.87 -24.76 45.47
CA THR A 127 13.71 -23.42 44.94
C THR A 127 15.10 -22.83 44.66
N THR A 128 15.69 -23.18 43.52
CA THR A 128 16.73 -22.33 42.93
C THR A 128 16.03 -21.03 42.55
N ASN A 129 16.29 -19.99 43.33
CA ASN A 129 15.97 -18.60 43.00
C ASN A 129 16.56 -18.27 41.63
N VAL A 130 15.81 -18.57 40.57
CA VAL A 130 16.04 -18.01 39.26
C VAL A 130 15.45 -16.60 39.33
N PHE A 131 16.25 -15.68 39.87
CA PHE A 131 16.16 -14.28 39.52
C PHE A 131 16.33 -14.19 38.00
N THR A 132 15.24 -14.38 37.27
CA THR A 132 15.13 -13.94 35.88
C THR A 132 14.96 -12.43 35.93
N SER A 133 16.05 -11.71 36.25
CA SER A 133 16.19 -10.35 35.74
C SER A 133 16.00 -10.47 34.23
N LYS A 134 14.84 -10.02 33.74
CA LYS A 134 14.61 -9.80 32.31
C LYS A 134 15.50 -8.63 31.88
N GLU A 135 16.81 -8.82 31.89
CA GLU A 135 17.71 -7.94 31.17
C GLU A 135 17.54 -8.24 29.69
N TYR A 136 16.88 -7.30 29.01
CA TYR A 136 16.79 -7.30 27.57
C TYR A 136 18.21 -7.30 26.99
N ILE A 137 18.50 -8.25 26.10
CA ILE A 137 19.73 -8.26 25.31
C ILE A 137 19.79 -6.92 24.57
N LYS A 138 20.74 -6.04 24.93
CA LYS A 138 20.97 -4.78 24.21
C LYS A 138 21.19 -5.12 22.73
N SER A 139 20.35 -4.59 21.85
CA SER A 139 20.45 -4.87 20.43
C SER A 139 21.81 -4.39 19.91
N SER A 140 22.72 -5.31 19.63
CA SER A 140 24.07 -5.05 19.11
C SER A 140 24.07 -4.38 17.73
N LYS A 141 22.93 -4.32 17.05
CA LYS A 141 22.80 -3.63 15.76
C LYS A 141 22.70 -2.13 16.00
N GLY A 142 23.86 -1.45 15.93
CA GLY A 142 24.00 -0.01 15.86
C GLY A 142 23.39 0.57 14.58
N ASN A 143 22.10 0.34 14.36
CA ASN A 143 21.36 1.03 13.31
C ASN A 143 21.07 2.44 13.82
N LEU A 144 22.13 3.26 13.89
CA LEU A 144 21.97 4.69 14.03
C LEU A 144 21.07 5.09 12.88
N ASN A 145 19.87 5.58 13.20
CA ASN A 145 18.83 5.98 12.26
C ASN A 145 19.30 7.20 11.45
N LYS A 146 20.36 7.00 10.65
CA LYS A 146 21.01 8.00 9.85
C LYS A 146 20.22 8.16 8.54
N PRO A 147 20.08 9.39 8.04
CA PRO A 147 19.42 9.63 6.76
C PRO A 147 20.15 8.86 5.65
N ASN A 148 19.40 8.22 4.77
CA ASN A 148 19.95 7.50 3.62
C ASN A 148 20.16 8.47 2.44
N PRO A 149 21.40 8.66 1.95
CA PRO A 149 21.70 9.59 0.87
C PRO A 149 21.08 9.21 -0.48
N ILE A 150 20.74 7.93 -0.68
CA ILE A 150 20.13 7.44 -1.93
C ILE A 150 18.65 7.87 -2.02
N LYS A 151 17.99 8.05 -0.88
CA LYS A 151 16.57 8.45 -0.85
C LYS A 151 16.48 9.97 -0.88
N SER A 152 15.60 10.52 -1.71
CA SER A 152 15.39 11.97 -1.84
C SER A 152 15.14 12.67 -0.48
N THR A 153 14.36 12.04 0.39
CA THR A 153 14.09 12.57 1.74
C THR A 153 15.34 12.58 2.61
N GLY A 154 16.15 11.52 2.56
CA GLY A 154 17.38 11.43 3.34
C GLY A 154 18.44 12.39 2.81
N TYR A 155 18.58 12.50 1.48
CA TYR A 155 19.40 13.50 0.82
C TYR A 155 19.05 14.92 1.27
N MET A 156 17.77 15.29 1.27
CA MET A 156 17.33 16.61 1.71
C MET A 156 17.65 16.87 3.19
N THR A 157 17.52 15.85 4.05
CA THR A 157 17.89 15.96 5.46
C THR A 157 19.39 16.15 5.64
N ILE A 158 20.23 15.41 4.90
CA ILE A 158 21.69 15.57 4.92
C ILE A 158 22.06 16.98 4.48
N MET A 159 21.50 17.48 3.37
CA MET A 159 21.78 18.83 2.88
C MET A 159 21.42 19.92 3.90
N LYS A 160 20.31 19.74 4.64
CA LYS A 160 19.95 20.67 5.72
C LYS A 160 20.99 20.64 6.85
N GLN A 161 21.43 19.46 7.25
CA GLN A 161 22.45 19.30 8.29
C GLN A 161 23.80 19.89 7.86
N GLU A 162 24.23 19.64 6.62
CA GLU A 162 25.45 20.21 6.07
C GLU A 162 25.39 21.74 5.98
N HIS A 163 24.23 22.29 5.62
CA HIS A 163 24.03 23.74 5.61
C HIS A 163 24.17 24.36 7.01
N GLU A 164 23.57 23.72 8.03
CA GLU A 164 23.71 24.15 9.43
C GLU A 164 25.17 24.04 9.92
N ASN A 165 25.84 22.93 9.61
CA ASN A 165 27.24 22.72 9.94
C ASN A 165 28.15 23.76 9.28
N PHE A 166 27.94 24.06 8.00
CA PHE A 166 28.68 25.08 7.28
C PHE A 166 28.52 26.47 7.93
N ASN A 167 27.29 26.85 8.28
CA ASN A 167 27.03 28.10 8.98
C ASN A 167 27.70 28.16 10.36
N ASN A 168 27.87 27.01 11.03
CA ASN A 168 28.59 26.94 12.30
C ASN A 168 30.10 27.14 12.10
N VAL A 169 30.68 26.57 11.04
CA VAL A 169 32.10 26.79 10.67
C VAL A 169 32.35 28.27 10.42
N LEU A 170 31.48 28.96 9.67
CA LEU A 170 31.60 30.40 9.39
C LEU A 170 31.57 31.28 10.66
N LYS A 171 30.94 30.81 11.74
CA LYS A 171 30.85 31.54 13.01
C LYS A 171 32.03 31.28 13.95
N SER A 172 32.84 30.25 13.68
CA SER A 172 33.97 29.88 14.53
C SER A 172 35.06 30.95 14.54
N SER A 173 35.77 31.10 15.66
CA SER A 173 36.94 31.98 15.76
C SER A 173 38.08 31.53 14.85
N GLU A 174 38.23 30.21 14.67
CA GLU A 174 39.21 29.60 13.78
C GLU A 174 39.02 30.03 12.33
N PHE A 175 37.76 30.12 11.87
CA PHE A 175 37.46 30.60 10.52
C PHE A 175 37.82 32.08 10.32
N ARG A 176 37.73 32.90 11.37
CA ARG A 176 38.18 34.30 11.32
C ARG A 176 39.71 34.43 11.29
N ALA A 177 40.43 33.50 11.91
CA ALA A 177 41.89 33.50 11.95
C ALA A 177 42.50 32.93 10.65
N SER A 178 42.00 31.78 10.18
CA SER A 178 42.39 31.16 8.91
C SER A 178 41.17 30.47 8.27
N PRO A 179 40.52 31.09 7.27
CA PRO A 179 39.28 30.55 6.70
C PRO A 179 39.50 29.24 5.94
N PHE A 180 40.62 29.12 5.21
CA PHE A 180 40.91 27.92 4.42
C PHE A 180 41.33 26.73 5.27
N ASP A 181 42.09 26.94 6.34
CA ASP A 181 42.49 25.86 7.24
C ASP A 181 41.32 25.38 8.08
N ALA A 182 40.48 26.29 8.59
CA ALA A 182 39.25 25.94 9.30
C ALA A 182 38.31 25.10 8.42
N LEU A 183 38.14 25.48 7.15
CA LEU A 183 37.32 24.72 6.22
C LEU A 183 37.91 23.34 5.90
N ARG A 184 39.23 23.24 5.69
CA ARG A 184 39.91 21.95 5.50
C ARG A 184 39.73 21.03 6.70
N ASN A 185 39.90 21.54 7.91
CA ASN A 185 39.74 20.78 9.14
C ASN A 185 38.29 20.30 9.32
N ALA A 186 37.31 21.16 9.05
CA ALA A 186 35.89 20.79 9.11
C ALA A 186 35.54 19.68 8.10
N ILE A 187 36.02 19.78 6.86
CA ILE A 187 35.84 18.72 5.85
C ILE A 187 36.50 17.42 6.31
N GLN A 188 37.71 17.49 6.85
CA GLN A 188 38.44 16.31 7.34
C GLN A 188 37.74 15.64 8.53
N GLN A 189 37.08 16.41 9.40
CA GLN A 189 36.27 15.88 10.49
C GLN A 189 35.01 15.17 9.98
N ASN A 190 34.36 15.68 8.93
CA ASN A 190 33.17 15.06 8.32
C ASN A 190 33.47 13.78 7.53
N MET A 191 34.73 13.50 7.18
CA MET A 191 35.13 12.27 6.48
C MET A 191 35.47 11.10 7.42
N LYS A 192 35.52 11.32 8.74
CA LYS A 192 35.78 10.28 9.76
C LYS A 192 34.47 9.66 10.26
#